data_AF-X1TSM2-F1
#
_entry.id   AF-X1TSM2-F1
#
_cell.length_a   1.000
_cell.length_b   1.000
_cell.length_c   1.000
_cell.angle_alpha   90.00
_cell.angle_beta   90.00
_cell.angle_gamma   90.00
#
_symmetry.space_group_name_H-M   'P 1'
#
loop_
_entity.id
_entity.type
_entity.pdbx_description
1 polymer ?
#
loop_
_entity_poly.entity_id
_entity_poly.type
_entity_poly.pdbx_seq_one_letter_code
_entity_poly.pdbx_strand_id
1 'polypeptide(L)'
;MIAKRKKVLVALSGGVDSSIAVALLLEAGFDCTAVFMITSDQAKNAQDDARVVAGKLGIKLHILDLRQDFERILDYFCSEYRKGRTPNPCVFCNRYDFPLLPISPVCLLQILTVTTKLSLPF
;
A
#
# COMPACT_ATOMS: atom_id res chain seq x y z
N MET A 1 11.26 -10.43 -29.99
CA MET A 1 10.92 -10.94 -28.64
C MET A 1 10.48 -9.75 -27.80
N ILE A 2 9.25 -9.74 -27.28
CA ILE A 2 8.77 -8.65 -26.40
C ILE A 2 9.45 -8.83 -25.04
N ALA A 3 10.19 -7.82 -24.58
CA ALA A 3 10.80 -7.84 -23.25
C ALA A 3 9.70 -8.01 -22.18
N LYS A 4 9.90 -8.97 -21.26
CA LYS A 4 8.91 -9.30 -20.23
C LYS A 4 8.73 -8.10 -19.29
N ARG A 5 7.51 -7.54 -19.22
CA ARG A 5 7.18 -6.44 -18.30
C ARG A 5 7.43 -6.90 -16.86
N LYS A 6 8.08 -6.04 -16.07
CA LYS A 6 8.32 -6.30 -14.65
C LYS A 6 6.99 -6.20 -13.91
N LYS A 7 6.70 -7.21 -13.08
CA LYS A 7 5.45 -7.27 -12.29
C LYS A 7 5.61 -6.51 -10.99
N VAL A 8 4.62 -5.68 -10.65
CA VAL A 8 4.60 -4.88 -9.42
C VAL A 8 3.27 -5.10 -8.71
N LEU A 9 3.33 -5.39 -7.42
CA LEU A 9 2.17 -5.39 -6.54
C LEU A 9 2.15 -4.07 -5.78
N VAL A 10 1.05 -3.32 -5.86
CA VAL A 10 0.93 -2.00 -5.25
C VAL A 10 -0.13 -2.00 -4.16
N ALA A 11 0.22 -1.50 -2.99
CA ALA A 11 -0.76 -1.19 -1.94
C ALA A 11 -1.56 0.05 -2.35
N LEU A 12 -2.80 -0.15 -2.78
CA LEU A 12 -3.71 0.90 -3.22
C LEU A 12 -4.66 1.23 -2.07
N SER A 13 -4.52 2.42 -1.49
CA SER A 13 -5.29 2.84 -0.30
C SER A 13 -6.65 3.47 -0.62
N GLY A 14 -6.94 3.73 -1.90
CA GLY A 14 -8.07 4.59 -2.33
C GLY A 14 -7.74 6.09 -2.33
N GLY A 15 -6.61 6.49 -1.71
CA GLY A 15 -6.13 7.88 -1.75
C GLY A 15 -5.43 8.27 -3.05
N VAL A 16 -5.24 9.58 -3.23
CA VAL A 16 -4.62 10.18 -4.42
C VAL A 16 -3.19 9.68 -4.64
N ASP A 17 -2.36 9.65 -3.59
CA ASP A 17 -0.93 9.30 -3.70
C ASP A 17 -0.73 7.89 -4.27
N SER A 18 -1.44 6.91 -3.73
CA SER A 18 -1.40 5.53 -4.22
C SER A 18 -1.98 5.36 -5.62
N SER A 19 -2.95 6.20 -5.99
CA SER A 19 -3.55 6.18 -7.32
C SER A 19 -2.58 6.70 -8.38
N ILE A 20 -1.93 7.84 -8.10
CA ILE A 20 -0.93 8.43 -9.00
C ILE A 20 0.31 7.54 -9.10
N ALA A 21 0.76 6.93 -7.99
CA ALA A 21 1.90 6.02 -8.02
C ALA A 21 1.67 4.83 -8.97
N VAL A 22 0.48 4.21 -8.94
CA VAL A 22 0.14 3.15 -9.88
C VAL A 22 0.09 3.67 -11.32
N ALA A 23 -0.52 4.84 -11.55
CA ALA A 23 -0.60 5.42 -12.90
C ALA A 23 0.81 5.63 -13.50
N LEU A 24 1.75 6.18 -12.72
CA LEU A 24 3.14 6.37 -13.13
C LEU A 24 3.86 5.03 -13.42
N LEU A 25 3.59 3.98 -12.66
CA LEU A 25 4.14 2.65 -12.92
C LEU A 25 3.59 2.05 -14.23
N LEU A 26 2.30 2.25 -14.50
CA LEU A 26 1.70 1.82 -15.76
C LEU A 26 2.28 2.58 -16.96
N GLU A 27 2.45 3.91 -16.85
CA GLU A 27 3.10 4.75 -17.86
C GLU A 27 4.55 4.33 -18.13
N ALA A 28 5.27 3.94 -17.08
CA ALA A 28 6.63 3.41 -17.18
C ALA A 28 6.69 1.95 -17.72
N GLY A 29 5.55 1.35 -18.06
CA GLY A 29 5.47 0.05 -18.73
C GLY A 29 5.49 -1.17 -17.80
N PHE A 30 5.25 -0.98 -16.49
CA PHE A 30 5.13 -2.09 -15.54
C PHE A 30 3.79 -2.82 -15.67
N ASP A 31 3.79 -4.09 -15.27
CA ASP A 31 2.57 -4.92 -15.12
C ASP A 31 2.11 -4.84 -13.66
N CYS A 32 1.13 -3.97 -13.39
CA CYS A 32 0.70 -3.66 -12.04
C CYS A 32 -0.53 -4.48 -11.61
N THR A 33 -0.48 -5.02 -10.40
CA THR A 33 -1.63 -5.56 -9.66
C THR A 33 -1.76 -4.78 -8.36
N ALA A 34 -2.97 -4.46 -7.95
CA ALA A 34 -3.24 -3.70 -6.73
C ALA A 34 -3.74 -4.60 -5.60
N VAL A 35 -3.47 -4.19 -4.37
CA VAL A 35 -4.04 -4.76 -3.15
C VAL A 35 -4.56 -3.64 -2.24
N PHE A 36 -5.78 -3.80 -1.73
CA PHE A 36 -6.35 -2.95 -0.68
C PHE A 36 -6.47 -3.77 0.61
N MET A 37 -6.04 -3.19 1.73
CA MET A 37 -6.02 -3.86 3.03
C MET A 37 -7.11 -3.26 3.93
N ILE A 38 -8.03 -4.10 4.39
CA ILE A 38 -9.06 -3.73 5.36
C ILE A 38 -8.47 -3.90 6.75
N THR A 39 -8.30 -2.79 7.47
CA THR A 39 -7.78 -2.79 8.85
C THR A 39 -8.83 -2.38 9.88
N SER A 40 -9.99 -1.89 9.44
CA SER A 40 -11.14 -1.57 10.29
C SER A 40 -12.45 -1.65 9.50
N ASP A 41 -13.58 -1.70 10.21
CA ASP A 41 -14.91 -1.72 9.60
C ASP A 41 -15.25 -0.40 8.85
N GLN A 42 -14.48 0.66 9.11
CA GLN A 42 -14.64 1.98 8.51
C GLN A 42 -13.98 2.08 7.13
N ALA A 43 -13.24 1.06 6.70
CA ALA A 43 -12.49 1.07 5.43
C ALA A 43 -13.38 1.02 4.17
N LYS A 44 -14.72 0.90 4.30
CA LYS A 44 -15.65 0.70 3.17
C LYS A 44 -15.52 1.79 2.09
N ASN A 45 -15.52 3.07 2.48
CA ASN A 45 -15.45 4.16 1.50
C ASN A 45 -14.12 4.13 0.73
N ALA A 46 -13.00 3.99 1.45
CA ALA A 46 -11.67 3.89 0.84
C ALA A 46 -11.53 2.64 -0.06
N GLN A 47 -12.21 1.54 0.30
CA GLN A 47 -12.26 0.33 -0.51
C GLN A 47 -13.00 0.57 -1.83
N ASP A 48 -14.13 1.29 -1.78
CA ASP A 48 -14.90 1.63 -2.97
C ASP A 48 -14.12 2.60 -3.87
N ASP A 49 -13.42 3.58 -3.29
CA ASP A 49 -12.50 4.44 -4.04
C ASP A 49 -11.38 3.64 -4.71
N ALA A 50 -10.77 2.68 -4.01
CA ALA A 50 -9.76 1.79 -4.59
C ALA A 50 -10.31 0.95 -5.75
N ARG A 51 -11.56 0.47 -5.65
CA ARG A 51 -12.24 -0.24 -6.76
C ARG A 51 -12.43 0.67 -7.97
N VAL A 52 -12.89 1.91 -7.75
CA VAL A 52 -13.07 2.89 -8.82
C VAL A 52 -11.76 3.19 -9.52
N VAL A 53 -10.68 3.44 -8.76
CA VAL A 53 -9.35 3.71 -9.31
C VAL A 53 -8.83 2.51 -10.09
N ALA A 54 -8.90 1.30 -9.53
CA ALA A 54 -8.44 0.09 -10.22
C ALA A 54 -9.21 -0.16 -11.52
N GLY A 55 -10.53 0.08 -11.52
CA GLY A 55 -11.37 0.00 -12.71
C GLY A 55 -10.97 1.01 -13.78
N LYS A 56 -10.74 2.28 -13.40
CA LYS A 56 -10.27 3.33 -14.33
C LYS A 56 -8.90 3.02 -14.93
N LEU A 57 -7.99 2.44 -14.14
CA LEU A 57 -6.64 2.09 -14.57
C LEU A 57 -6.56 0.72 -15.27
N GLY A 58 -7.64 -0.04 -15.32
CA GLY A 58 -7.69 -1.36 -15.96
C GLY A 58 -6.82 -2.42 -15.27
N ILE A 59 -6.59 -2.30 -13.96
CA ILE A 59 -5.75 -3.23 -13.19
C ILE A 59 -6.60 -4.11 -12.26
N LYS A 60 -6.06 -5.29 -11.94
CA LYS A 60 -6.67 -6.20 -10.96
C LYS A 60 -6.48 -5.65 -9.54
N LEU A 61 -7.56 -5.64 -8.76
CA LEU A 61 -7.55 -5.31 -7.33
C LEU A 61 -7.84 -6.55 -6.48
N HIS A 62 -6.96 -6.84 -5.54
CA HIS A 62 -7.17 -7.81 -4.47
C HIS A 62 -7.61 -7.09 -3.19
N ILE A 63 -8.56 -7.67 -2.47
CA ILE A 63 -8.96 -7.19 -1.14
C ILE A 63 -8.42 -8.19 -0.12
N LEU A 64 -7.64 -7.71 0.84
CA LEU A 64 -7.17 -8.49 1.99
C LEU A 64 -7.81 -7.96 3.27
N ASP A 65 -8.34 -8.87 4.08
CA ASP A 65 -8.84 -8.54 5.41
C ASP A 65 -7.71 -8.77 6.42
N LEU A 66 -7.21 -7.68 7.00
CA LEU A 66 -6.14 -7.67 7.99
C LEU A 66 -6.62 -7.13 9.33
N ARG A 67 -7.94 -7.06 9.57
CA ARG A 67 -8.49 -6.54 10.84
C ARG A 67 -7.92 -7.28 12.05
N GLN A 68 -7.85 -8.61 11.98
CA GLN A 68 -7.28 -9.43 13.06
C GLN A 68 -5.79 -9.16 13.29
N ASP A 69 -5.00 -9.05 12.20
CA ASP A 69 -3.58 -8.73 12.31
C ASP A 69 -3.34 -7.31 12.86
N PHE A 70 -4.26 -6.39 12.55
CA PHE A 70 -4.20 -5.00 12.98
C PHE A 70 -4.44 -4.81 14.49
N GLU A 71 -5.13 -5.76 15.15
CA GLU A 71 -5.35 -5.73 16.60
C GLU A 71 -4.04 -5.61 17.39
N ARG A 72 -2.97 -6.27 16.95
CA ARG A 72 -1.65 -6.14 17.62
C ARG A 72 -1.11 -4.71 17.61
N ILE A 73 -1.38 -3.95 16.54
CA ILE A 73 -0.95 -2.55 16.42
C ILE A 73 -1.77 -1.68 17.39
N LEU A 74 -3.07 -1.95 17.49
CA LEU A 74 -3.98 -1.29 18.44
C LEU A 74 -3.61 -1.62 19.89
N ASP A 75 -3.26 -2.86 20.19
CA ASP A 75 -2.80 -3.31 21.50
C ASP A 75 -1.52 -2.58 21.92
N TYR A 76 -0.53 -2.52 21.02
CA TYR A 76 0.69 -1.74 21.23
C TYR A 76 0.34 -0.29 21.55
N PHE A 77 -0.44 0.36 20.69
CA PHE A 77 -0.84 1.76 20.84
C PHE A 77 -1.53 2.00 22.20
N CYS A 78 -2.57 1.23 22.51
CA CYS A 78 -3.31 1.38 23.75
C CYS A 78 -2.44 1.11 24.99
N SER A 79 -1.56 0.11 24.94
CA SER A 79 -0.68 -0.24 26.06
C SER A 79 0.32 0.87 26.39
N GLU A 80 0.85 1.55 25.37
CA GLU A 80 1.82 2.63 25.53
C GLU A 80 1.15 3.93 25.98
N TYR A 81 -0.03 4.22 25.43
CA TYR A 81 -0.86 5.34 25.89
C TYR A 81 -1.23 5.21 27.38
N ARG A 82 -1.62 4.00 27.84
CA ARG A 82 -1.91 3.74 29.26
C ARG A 82 -0.72 3.99 30.19
N LYS A 83 0.52 3.93 29.66
CA LYS A 83 1.76 4.22 30.40
C LYS A 83 2.14 5.71 30.36
N GLY A 84 1.27 6.57 29.82
CA GLY A 84 1.54 8.01 29.67
C GLY A 84 2.55 8.34 28.57
N ARG A 85 2.78 7.42 27.61
CA ARG A 85 3.67 7.65 26.47
C ARG A 85 2.86 8.04 25.22
N THR A 86 3.54 8.61 24.24
CA THR A 86 2.98 8.96 22.93
C THR A 86 3.55 8.03 21.85
N PRO A 87 2.99 6.81 21.67
CA PRO A 87 3.46 5.86 20.67
C PRO A 87 3.16 6.32 19.23
N ASN A 88 3.97 5.85 18.28
CA ASN A 88 3.71 6.02 16.85
C ASN A 88 3.25 4.68 16.23
N PRO A 89 1.94 4.47 16.06
CA PRO A 89 1.40 3.20 15.57
C PRO A 89 1.76 2.95 14.10
N CYS A 90 1.98 4.00 13.29
CA CYS A 90 2.31 3.87 11.88
C CYS A 90 3.70 3.26 11.67
N VAL A 91 4.69 3.67 12.46
CA VAL A 91 6.04 3.09 12.41
C VAL A 91 6.03 1.62 12.83
N PHE A 92 5.22 1.30 13.85
CA PHE A 92 5.03 -0.08 14.29
C PHE A 92 4.36 -0.90 13.19
N CYS A 93 3.22 -0.43 12.65
CA CYS A 93 2.47 -1.04 11.56
C CYS A 93 3.35 -1.42 10.36
N ASN A 94 4.15 -0.48 9.85
CA ASN A 94 5.06 -0.72 8.74
C ASN A 94 5.99 -1.91 8.99
N ARG A 95 6.49 -2.11 10.22
CA ARG A 95 7.37 -3.25 10.52
C ARG A 95 6.66 -4.61 10.37
N TYR A 96 5.33 -4.66 10.48
CA TYR A 96 4.55 -5.88 10.57
C TYR A 96 3.65 -6.18 9.36
N ASP A 97 3.20 -5.17 8.63
CA ASP A 97 2.43 -5.37 7.39
C ASP A 97 3.33 -5.85 6.25
N PHE A 98 4.59 -5.40 6.26
CA PHE A 98 5.55 -5.67 5.20
C PHE A 98 5.99 -7.14 5.04
N PRO A 99 6.11 -7.94 6.12
CA PRO A 99 6.38 -9.38 6.02
C PRO A 99 5.19 -10.25 5.56
N LEU A 100 3.94 -9.77 5.66
CA LEU A 100 2.75 -10.56 5.30
C LEU A 100 2.55 -10.66 3.78
N LEU A 101 3.16 -9.76 3.03
CA LEU A 101 3.17 -9.82 1.59
C LEU A 101 4.46 -10.55 1.15
N PRO A 102 4.39 -11.64 0.35
CA PRO A 102 5.56 -12.38 -0.13
C PRO A 102 6.28 -11.58 -1.22
N ILE A 103 6.88 -10.46 -0.84
CA ILE A 103 7.44 -9.47 -1.77
C ILE A 103 8.94 -9.34 -1.49
N SER A 104 9.74 -9.47 -2.56
CA SER A 104 11.14 -9.04 -2.57
C SER A 104 11.25 -7.58 -2.09
N PRO A 105 12.27 -7.22 -1.28
CA PRO A 105 12.42 -5.86 -0.72
C PRO A 105 12.46 -4.73 -1.77
N VAL A 106 12.56 -5.06 -3.05
CA VAL A 106 12.54 -4.11 -4.18
C VAL A 106 11.13 -3.62 -4.55
N CYS A 107 10.07 -4.39 -4.29
CA CYS A 107 8.69 -3.99 -4.62
C CYS A 107 7.96 -3.29 -3.45
N LEU A 108 8.66 -3.15 -2.31
CA LEU A 108 8.15 -2.59 -1.07
C LEU A 108 8.51 -1.12 -0.89
N LEU A 109 8.77 -0.42 -2.00
CA LEU A 109 8.77 1.04 -1.94
C LEU A 109 7.34 1.47 -1.59
N GLN A 110 7.14 1.74 -0.30
CA GLN A 110 6.27 2.84 0.08
C GLN A 110 6.58 3.99 -0.87
N ILE A 111 5.51 4.57 -1.40
CA ILE A 111 5.49 5.73 -2.28
C ILE A 111 6.28 6.94 -1.71
N LEU A 112 6.78 6.85 -0.47
CA LEU A 112 7.76 7.75 0.14
C LEU A 112 9.13 7.84 -0.55
N THR A 113 9.50 6.97 -1.50
CA THR A 113 10.81 7.09 -2.22
C THR A 113 10.70 7.14 -3.75
N VAL A 114 9.72 7.89 -4.28
CA VAL A 114 9.82 8.37 -5.68
C VAL A 114 10.78 9.58 -5.81
N THR A 115 11.34 10.10 -4.72
CA THR A 115 12.13 11.35 -4.75
C THR A 115 13.63 11.23 -5.00
N THR A 116 14.24 10.05 -5.14
CA THR A 116 15.73 10.02 -5.20
C THR A 116 16.39 9.21 -6.32
N LYS A 117 15.67 8.74 -7.35
CA LYS A 117 16.35 8.21 -8.56
C LYS A 117 15.50 8.02 -9.84
N LEU A 118 14.35 8.68 -9.97
CA LEU A 118 13.79 8.93 -11.30
C LEU A 118 14.25 10.32 -11.73
N SER A 119 15.36 10.38 -12.45
CA SER A 119 15.71 11.54 -13.26
C SER A 119 14.67 11.68 -14.37
N LEU A 120 13.51 12.24 -14.04
CA LEU A 120 12.54 12.74 -15.01
C LEU A 120 12.99 14.15 -15.43
N PRO A 121 13.03 14.46 -16.73
CA PRO A 121 13.32 15.80 -17.19
C PRO A 121 12.08 16.67 -16.93
N PHE A 122 12.16 17.48 -15.88
CA PHE A 122 11.43 18.74 -15.74
C PHE A 122 12.43 19.81 -15.30
#